data_AF-A0A7W2MQ36-F1
#
_entry.id   AF-A0A7W2MQ36-F1
#
_cell.length_a   1.000
_cell.length_b   1.000
_cell.length_c   1.000
_cell.angle_alpha   90.00
_cell.angle_beta   90.00
_cell.angle_gamma   90.00
#
_symmetry.space_group_name_H-M   'P 1'
#
loop_
_entity.id
_entity.type
_entity.pdbx_description
1 polymer ?
#
loop_
_entity_poly.entity_id
_entity_poly.type
_entity_poly.pdbx_seq_one_letter_code
_entity_poly.pdbx_strand_id
1 'polypeptide(L)' 'MWDKLSLAQKFATNSLAQFGYDLSFIRHSKSGNIAILLCDNNAATIADDGEISTLPSIVIRA' A
#
# COMPACT_ATOMS: atom_id res chain seq x y z
N MET A 1 -4.64 13.41 1.16
CA MET A 1 -4.63 11.92 1.30
C MET A 1 -3.26 11.43 1.75
N TRP A 2 -2.16 11.94 1.19
CA TRP A 2 -0.80 11.65 1.63
C TRP A 2 -0.45 12.15 3.06
N ASP A 3 -1.10 13.18 3.59
CA ASP A 3 -0.86 13.65 4.97
C ASP A 3 -1.23 12.65 6.06
N LYS A 4 -2.02 11.62 5.72
CA LYS A 4 -2.41 10.55 6.65
C LYS A 4 -1.47 9.34 6.62
N LEU A 5 -0.47 9.36 5.74
CA LEU A 5 0.54 8.30 5.62
C LEU A 5 1.75 8.65 6.47
N SER A 6 2.26 7.67 7.20
CA SER A 6 3.53 7.78 7.91
C SER A 6 4.68 7.98 6.92
N LEU A 7 5.82 8.50 7.40
CA LEU A 7 7.01 8.70 6.58
C LEU A 7 7.44 7.40 5.90
N ALA A 8 7.36 6.30 6.63
CA ALA A 8 7.69 4.97 6.14
C ALA A 8 6.75 4.51 5.01
N GLN A 9 5.44 4.77 5.13
CA GLN A 9 4.49 4.52 4.04
C GLN A 9 4.76 5.35 2.80
N LYS A 10 5.06 6.64 2.96
CA LYS A 10 5.39 7.51 1.83
C LYS A 10 6.63 7.01 1.11
N PHE A 11 7.65 6.60 1.86
CA PHE A 11 8.90 6.07 1.32
C PHE A 11 8.64 4.78 0.53
N ALA A 12 7.96 3.81 1.14
CA ALA A 12 7.59 2.55 0.51
C ALA A 12 6.68 2.74 -0.72
N THR A 13 5.73 3.69 -0.66
CA THR A 13 4.85 4.04 -1.80
C THR A 13 5.68 4.57 -2.95
N ASN A 14 6.66 5.43 -2.67
CA ASN A 14 7.54 6.01 -3.69
C ASN A 14 8.46 4.95 -4.31
N SER A 15 8.97 4.01 -3.50
CA SER A 15 9.70 2.85 -4.03
C SER A 15 8.82 2.04 -4.97
N LEU A 16 7.62 1.64 -4.54
CA LEU A 16 6.68 0.85 -5.34
C LEU A 16 6.20 1.59 -6.59
N ALA A 17 5.98 2.91 -6.52
CA ALA A 17 5.66 3.74 -7.67
C ALA A 17 6.75 3.68 -8.75
N GLN A 18 8.03 3.63 -8.35
CA GLN A 18 9.14 3.43 -9.29
C GLN A 18 9.16 2.03 -9.93
N PHE A 19 8.56 1.02 -9.26
CA PHE A 19 8.37 -0.31 -9.82
C PHE A 19 7.13 -0.43 -10.72
N GLY A 20 6.31 0.63 -10.83
CA GLY A 20 5.07 0.62 -11.62
C GLY A 20 3.82 0.25 -10.83
N TYR A 21 3.89 0.22 -9.50
CA TYR A 21 2.71 0.08 -8.65
C TYR A 21 2.02 1.43 -8.47
N ASP A 22 0.73 1.47 -8.74
CA ASP A 22 -0.08 2.66 -8.56
C ASP A 22 -0.82 2.63 -7.23
N LEU A 23 -0.83 3.75 -6.51
CA LEU A 23 -1.52 3.84 -5.22
C LEU A 23 -3.03 3.86 -5.46
N SER A 24 -3.68 2.72 -5.23
CA SER A 24 -5.10 2.56 -5.50
C SER A 24 -5.97 3.19 -4.41
N PHE A 25 -5.76 2.84 -3.14
CA PHE A 25 -6.51 3.43 -2.03
C PHE A 25 -5.83 3.14 -0.68
N ILE A 26 -6.21 3.91 0.34
CA ILE A 26 -5.73 3.72 1.72
C ILE A 26 -6.86 3.07 2.53
N ARG A 27 -6.60 1.87 3.04
CA ARG A 27 -7.50 1.15 3.94
C ARG A 27 -7.16 1.47 5.39
N HIS A 28 -8.11 2.06 6.10
CA HIS A 28 -8.04 2.09 7.57
C HIS A 28 -8.48 0.75 8.12
N SER A 29 -7.61 0.09 8.86
CA SER A 29 -7.92 -1.11 9.64
C SER A 29 -7.81 -0.81 11.13
N LYS A 30 -8.28 -1.73 11.97
CA LYS A 30 -8.19 -1.62 13.43
C LYS A 30 -6.75 -1.48 13.94
N SER A 31 -5.78 -1.92 13.14
CA SER A 31 -4.34 -1.88 13.42
C SER A 31 -3.62 -0.64 12.86
N GLY A 32 -4.31 0.25 12.14
CA GLY A 32 -3.70 1.43 11.53
C GLY A 32 -4.09 1.64 10.06
N ASN A 33 -3.40 2.59 9.41
CA ASN A 33 -3.64 2.94 8.02
C ASN A 33 -2.78 2.03 7.15
N ILE A 34 -3.35 1.45 6.11
CA ILE A 34 -2.64 0.59 5.16
C ILE A 34 -2.81 1.18 3.77
N ALA A 35 -1.71 1.56 3.13
CA ALA A 35 -1.73 1.98 1.74
C ALA A 35 -1.78 0.76 0.82
N ILE A 36 -2.70 0.72 -0.13
CA ILE A 36 -2.86 -0.39 -1.06
C ILE A 36 -2.50 0.10 -2.44
N LEU A 37 -1.55 -0.59 -3.06
CA LEU A 37 -1.04 -0.33 -4.38
C LEU A 37 -1.36 -1.51 -5.29
N LEU A 38 -1.64 -1.23 -6.55
CA LEU A 38 -1.95 -2.22 -7.57
C LEU A 38 -0.94 -2.07 -8.70
N CYS A 39 -0.42 -3.20 -9.16
CA CYS A 39 0.45 -3.29 -10.32
C CYS A 39 -0.10 -4.37 -11.22
N ASP A 40 -0.92 -3.96 -12.20
CA ASP A 40 -1.53 -4.80 -13.23
C ASP A 40 -2.31 -6.00 -12.66
N ASN A 41 -1.61 -7.10 -12.34
CA ASN A 41 -2.16 -8.34 -11.80
C ASN A 41 -1.74 -8.65 -10.34
N ASN A 42 -0.99 -7.76 -9.70
CA ASN A 42 -0.51 -7.91 -8.33
C ASN A 42 -0.96 -6.74 -7.44
N ALA A 43 -1.16 -7.03 -6.16
CA ALA A 43 -1.47 -6.03 -5.16
C ALA A 43 -0.36 -5.99 -4.11
N ALA A 44 0.08 -4.79 -3.75
CA ALA A 44 0.98 -4.57 -2.63
C ALA A 44 0.27 -3.75 -1.55
N THR A 45 0.48 -4.08 -0.29
CA THR A 45 0.01 -3.32 0.86
C THR A 45 1.20 -2.75 1.60
N ILE A 46 1.06 -1.54 2.14
CA ILE A 46 2.07 -0.91 2.98
C ILE A 46 1.45 -0.57 4.32
N ALA A 47 1.96 -1.16 5.40
CA ALA A 47 1.55 -0.87 6.76
C ALA A 47 2.07 0.51 7.24
N ASP A 48 1.51 1.04 8.32
CA ASP A 48 1.89 2.33 8.93
C ASP A 48 3.39 2.43 9.29
N ASP A 49 4.01 1.32 9.68
CA ASP A 49 5.44 1.23 9.99
C ASP A 49 6.34 1.19 8.75
N GLY A 50 5.76 1.06 7.55
CA GLY A 50 6.47 0.95 6.28
C GLY A 50 6.68 -0.48 5.78
N GLU A 51 6.15 -1.49 6.48
CA GLU A 51 6.16 -2.87 6.01
C GLU A 51 5.46 -2.99 4.65
N ILE A 52 6.19 -3.45 3.65
CA ILE A 52 5.65 -3.73 2.32
C ILE A 52 5.30 -5.21 2.23
N SER A 53 4.04 -5.53 1.99
CA SER A 53 3.60 -6.87 1.62
C SER A 53 3.17 -6.86 0.17
N THR A 54 3.96 -7.46 -0.73
CA THR A 54 3.63 -7.65 -2.16
C THR A 54 2.80 -8.91 -2.43
N LEU A 55 2.60 -9.73 -1.39
CA LEU A 55 1.74 -10.91 -1.39
C LEU A 55 0.74 -10.85 -0.22
N PRO A 56 -0.04 -9.77 -0.08
CA PRO A 56 -1.10 -9.79 0.92
C PRO A 56 -2.11 -10.85 0.50
N SER A 57 -2.59 -11.67 1.45
CA SER A 57 -3.73 -12.57 1.23
C SER A 57 -5.04 -11.77 1.09
N ILE A 58 -5.05 -10.77 0.22
CA ILE A 58 -6.19 -9.94 -0.12
C ILE A 58 -6.80 -10.51 -1.39
N VAL A 59 -7.99 -11.07 -1.25
CA VAL A 59 -8.80 -11.50 -2.37
C VAL A 59 -9.50 -10.25 -2.90
N ILE A 60 -9.01 -9.71 -4.03
CA ILE A 60 -9.78 -8.71 -4.80
C ILE A 60 -10.99 -9.46 -5.37
N ARG A 61 -12.17 -9.24 -4.80
CA ARG A 61 -13.41 -9.80 -5.33
C ARG A 61 -13.97 -8.80 -6.34
N ALA A 62 -14.03 -9.22 -7.60
CA ALA A 62 -14.64 -8.48 -8.71
C ALA A 62 -16.15 -8.35 -8.54
#